data_AF-A0A315EGP0-F1
#
_entry.id   AF-A0A315EGP0-F1
#
_cell.length_a   1.000
_cell.length_b   1.000
_cell.length_c   1.000
_cell.angle_alpha   90.00
_cell.angle_beta   90.00
_cell.angle_gamma   90.00
#
_symmetry.space_group_name_H-M   'P 1'
#
loop_
_entity.id
_entity.type
_entity.pdbx_description
1 polymer ?
#
loop_
_entity_poly.entity_id
_entity_poly.type
_entity_poly.pdbx_seq_one_letter_code
_entity_poly.pdbx_strand_id
1 'polypeptide(L)'
;MPAGGGHRNAIALYDFAHQQVDYCFIPDANFRTSALRSLGSFVNLFAIESFMDEMAEKLEVDALDFRLRHLSDSRAVAVLEKLAAVSGWHQQGEPDGVHGMGLGFGRYKNSAGYCAVAALIRVDQNVTVEKVWAVVDVGLVVNPDGLINQIEGGIVQSLSWTLKEQVKWDHDGITSRTWEDYPIIPFSEIPAIEVHVMHRPDCQSLGSGEVAAGPVPAAVANALFRAIGIRARHLPLTIERVTQLVWDAQ
;
A
#
# COMPACT_ATOMS: atom_id res chain seq x y z
N MET A 1 -4.97 3.10 -27.44
CA MET A 1 -4.53 2.41 -26.21
C MET A 1 -5.55 2.72 -25.12
N PRO A 2 -5.88 1.85 -24.16
CA PRO A 2 -6.88 2.18 -23.15
C PRO A 2 -6.39 3.37 -22.32
N ALA A 3 -6.89 4.56 -22.66
CA ALA A 3 -6.57 5.83 -22.03
C ALA A 3 -7.45 5.96 -20.79
N GLY A 4 -7.10 5.27 -19.71
CA GLY A 4 -7.94 5.33 -18.51
C GLY A 4 -7.41 4.55 -17.33
N GLY A 5 -7.82 4.98 -16.13
CA GLY A 5 -7.54 4.30 -14.88
C GLY A 5 -6.44 4.92 -14.01
N GLY A 6 -5.79 6.00 -14.45
CA GLY A 6 -4.85 6.74 -13.61
C GLY A 6 -5.52 7.37 -12.38
N HIS A 7 -6.82 7.70 -12.46
CA HIS A 7 -7.61 8.24 -11.36
C HIS A 7 -8.17 7.17 -10.40
N ARG A 8 -7.83 5.88 -10.58
CA ARG A 8 -8.33 4.80 -9.72
C ARG A 8 -7.95 5.09 -8.28
N ASN A 9 -8.94 5.15 -7.38
CA ASN A 9 -8.75 5.49 -5.97
C ASN A 9 -8.13 6.88 -5.71
N ALA A 10 -8.21 7.81 -6.65
CA ALA A 10 -7.76 9.19 -6.42
C ALA A 10 -8.72 9.98 -5.52
N ILE A 11 -10.01 9.62 -5.48
CA ILE A 11 -10.96 10.11 -4.48
C ILE A 11 -10.79 9.25 -3.23
N ALA A 12 -10.45 9.88 -2.11
CA ALA A 12 -10.25 9.21 -0.83
C ALA A 12 -11.58 8.62 -0.32
N LEU A 13 -11.50 7.45 0.32
CA LEU A 13 -12.69 6.77 0.87
C LEU A 13 -13.20 7.42 2.17
N TYR A 14 -12.43 8.34 2.74
CA TYR A 14 -12.75 9.02 3.99
C TYR A 14 -13.80 10.13 3.80
N ASP A 15 -14.59 10.35 4.84
CA ASP A 15 -15.72 11.29 4.88
C ASP A 15 -15.28 12.76 5.01
N PHE A 16 -14.40 13.19 4.10
CA PHE A 16 -14.05 14.60 3.96
C PHE A 16 -15.16 15.36 3.22
N ALA A 17 -15.66 16.43 3.83
CA ALA A 17 -16.75 17.24 3.28
C ALA A 17 -16.44 17.81 1.88
N HIS A 18 -15.16 18.06 1.59
CA HIS A 18 -14.71 18.58 0.31
C HIS A 18 -13.49 17.82 -0.19
N GLN A 19 -13.59 17.25 -1.38
CA GLN A 19 -12.50 16.60 -2.10
C GLN A 19 -12.47 17.12 -3.53
N GLN A 20 -11.30 17.57 -4.00
CA GLN A 20 -11.05 17.96 -5.38
C GLN A 20 -9.95 17.07 -5.94
N VAL A 21 -10.22 16.45 -7.09
CA VAL A 21 -9.27 15.59 -7.79
C VAL A 21 -9.14 16.10 -9.22
N ASP A 22 -7.97 16.61 -9.55
CA ASP A 22 -7.62 17.02 -10.91
C ASP A 22 -6.85 15.89 -11.60
N TYR A 23 -7.30 15.50 -12.79
CA TYR A 23 -6.69 14.45 -13.59
C TYR A 23 -6.20 15.02 -14.92
N CYS A 24 -4.88 14.98 -15.13
CA CYS A 24 -4.25 15.36 -16.38
C CYS A 24 -3.72 14.11 -17.09
N PHE A 25 -4.26 13.80 -18.26
CA PHE A 25 -3.74 12.75 -19.13
C PHE A 25 -2.71 13.34 -20.09
N ILE A 26 -1.51 12.73 -20.14
CA ILE A 26 -0.43 13.14 -21.04
C ILE A 26 -0.40 12.14 -22.22
N PRO A 27 -0.99 12.47 -23.38
CA PRO A 27 -1.11 11.54 -24.50
C PRO A 27 0.24 11.21 -25.17
N ASP A 28 1.13 12.20 -25.22
CA ASP A 28 2.44 12.13 -25.90
C ASP A 28 3.57 11.94 -24.89
N ALA A 29 3.39 10.99 -23.95
CA ALA A 29 4.45 10.64 -23.02
C ALA A 29 5.62 9.95 -23.75
N ASN A 30 6.85 10.23 -23.31
CA ASN A 30 8.08 9.62 -23.87
C ASN A 30 8.15 8.10 -23.71
N PHE A 31 7.26 7.52 -22.90
CA PHE A 31 7.19 6.08 -22.63
C PHE A 31 5.77 5.56 -22.84
N ARG A 32 5.69 4.36 -23.43
CA ARG A 32 4.43 3.64 -23.60
C ARG A 32 3.96 3.09 -22.26
N THR A 33 2.82 3.55 -21.77
CA THR A 33 2.15 2.99 -20.59
C THR A 33 0.99 2.08 -20.98
N SER A 34 0.59 1.18 -20.08
CA SER A 34 -0.61 0.34 -20.22
C SER A 34 -1.13 -0.04 -18.84
N ALA A 35 -2.17 -0.88 -18.80
CA ALA A 35 -2.69 -1.43 -17.55
C ALA A 35 -1.64 -2.33 -16.88
N LEU A 36 -1.20 -1.91 -15.69
CA LEU A 36 -0.58 -2.75 -14.68
C LEU A 36 -1.63 -3.01 -13.58
N ARG A 37 -1.48 -4.09 -12.80
CA ARG A 37 -2.46 -4.46 -11.75
C ARG A 37 -2.75 -3.27 -10.84
N SER A 38 -4.03 -3.04 -10.55
CA SER A 38 -4.55 -1.90 -9.78
C SER A 38 -4.53 -0.54 -10.48
N LEU A 39 -3.96 -0.43 -11.68
CA LEU A 39 -3.84 0.79 -12.48
C LEU A 39 -3.30 1.96 -11.60
N GLY A 40 -3.97 3.11 -11.56
CA GLY A 40 -3.56 4.23 -10.71
C GLY A 40 -3.74 4.02 -9.20
N SER A 41 -4.46 2.98 -8.76
CA SER A 41 -4.76 2.79 -7.34
C SER A 41 -3.50 2.54 -6.50
N PHE A 42 -2.44 1.97 -7.08
CA PHE A 42 -1.18 1.75 -6.39
C PHE A 42 -0.58 3.06 -5.88
N VAL A 43 -0.40 4.04 -6.77
CA VAL A 43 0.21 5.33 -6.43
C VAL A 43 -0.75 6.27 -5.70
N ASN A 44 -2.04 6.24 -6.01
CA ASN A 44 -3.01 7.11 -5.36
C ASN A 44 -3.25 6.70 -3.90
N LEU A 45 -3.37 5.40 -3.60
CA LEU A 45 -3.50 4.95 -2.22
C LEU A 45 -2.20 5.11 -1.44
N PHE A 46 -1.03 4.92 -2.07
CA PHE A 46 0.25 5.32 -1.45
C PHE A 46 0.22 6.78 -0.96
N ALA A 47 -0.12 7.72 -1.85
CA ALA A 47 -0.17 9.14 -1.50
C ALA A 47 -1.23 9.46 -0.44
N ILE A 48 -2.46 8.97 -0.60
CA ILE A 48 -3.57 9.25 0.32
C ILE A 48 -3.28 8.66 1.70
N GLU A 49 -2.92 7.39 1.79
CA GLU A 49 -2.73 6.71 3.07
C GLU A 49 -1.46 7.15 3.79
N SER A 50 -0.42 7.58 3.08
CA SER A 50 0.73 8.24 3.72
C SER A 50 0.35 9.63 4.23
N PHE A 51 -0.47 10.38 3.51
CA PHE A 51 -0.94 11.68 3.98
C PHE A 51 -1.89 11.55 5.20
N MET A 52 -2.75 10.54 5.24
CA MET A 52 -3.56 10.23 6.42
C MET A 52 -2.70 9.98 7.67
N ASP A 53 -1.56 9.31 7.49
CA ASP A 53 -0.59 9.04 8.55
C ASP A 53 0.13 10.33 9.00
N GLU A 54 0.53 11.19 8.06
CA GLU A 54 1.10 12.53 8.36
C GLU A 54 0.11 13.42 9.13
N MET A 55 -1.18 13.36 8.79
CA MET A 55 -2.22 14.11 9.48
C MET A 55 -2.48 13.59 10.89
N ALA A 56 -2.45 12.27 11.08
CA ALA A 56 -2.57 11.65 12.39
C ALA A 56 -1.40 12.04 13.31
N GLU A 57 -0.17 11.95 12.80
CA GLU A 57 1.05 12.38 13.49
C GLU A 57 0.97 13.85 13.91
N LYS A 58 0.61 14.74 12.99
CA LYS A 58 0.52 16.18 13.25
C LYS A 58 -0.54 16.56 14.29
N LEU A 59 -1.56 15.71 14.45
CA LEU A 59 -2.62 15.88 15.44
C LEU A 59 -2.37 15.08 16.72
N GLU A 60 -1.24 14.38 16.82
CA GLU A 60 -0.86 13.54 17.97
C GLU A 60 -1.95 12.50 18.29
N VAL A 61 -2.53 11.90 17.25
CA VAL A 61 -3.54 10.84 17.37
C VAL A 61 -3.04 9.57 16.70
N ASP A 62 -3.47 8.42 17.23
CA ASP A 62 -3.17 7.13 16.62
C ASP A 62 -3.66 7.08 15.16
N ALA A 63 -2.83 6.51 14.27
CA ALA A 63 -3.09 6.52 12.83
C ALA A 63 -4.28 5.64 12.41
N LEU A 64 -4.61 4.59 13.17
CA LEU A 64 -5.81 3.79 12.97
C LEU A 64 -7.02 4.58 13.46
N ASP A 65 -6.96 5.16 14.66
CA ASP A 65 -8.05 5.96 15.23
C ASP A 65 -8.40 7.14 14.33
N PHE A 66 -7.39 7.80 13.75
CA PHE A 66 -7.59 8.90 12.81
C PHE A 66 -8.42 8.45 11.60
N ARG A 67 -8.13 7.27 11.04
CA ARG A 67 -8.92 6.71 9.93
C ARG A 67 -10.33 6.37 10.35
N LEU A 68 -10.50 5.71 11.49
CA LEU A 68 -11.81 5.32 12.02
C LEU A 68 -12.73 6.52 12.26
N ARG A 69 -12.17 7.65 12.72
CA ARG A 69 -12.93 8.92 12.90
C ARG A 69 -13.47 9.51 11.60
N HIS A 70 -12.92 9.12 10.45
CA HIS A 70 -13.29 9.64 9.14
C HIS A 70 -13.97 8.58 8.26
N LEU A 71 -14.53 7.52 8.85
CA LEU A 71 -15.24 6.46 8.11
C LEU A 71 -16.63 6.19 8.69
N SER A 72 -17.66 6.33 7.84
CA SER A 72 -19.04 5.92 8.12
C SER A 72 -19.40 4.55 7.55
N ASP A 73 -18.62 4.03 6.59
CA ASP A 73 -18.82 2.70 6.02
C ASP A 73 -18.44 1.61 7.03
N SER A 74 -19.44 0.89 7.53
CA SER A 74 -19.27 -0.16 8.54
C SER A 74 -18.39 -1.32 8.07
N ARG A 75 -18.28 -1.59 6.76
CA ARG A 75 -17.39 -2.62 6.24
C ARG A 75 -15.94 -2.15 6.24
N ALA A 76 -15.70 -0.88 5.91
CA ALA A 76 -14.39 -0.26 6.02
C ALA A 76 -13.89 -0.29 7.47
N VAL A 77 -14.73 0.14 8.41
CA VAL A 77 -14.47 0.10 9.86
C VAL A 77 -14.15 -1.32 10.31
N ALA A 78 -15.00 -2.30 9.99
CA ALA A 78 -14.81 -3.69 10.42
C ALA A 78 -13.49 -4.31 9.90
N VAL A 79 -13.05 -3.94 8.70
CA VAL A 79 -11.78 -4.43 8.13
C VAL A 79 -10.58 -3.83 8.88
N LEU A 80 -10.63 -2.54 9.22
CA LEU A 80 -9.60 -1.85 10.00
C LEU A 80 -9.52 -2.35 11.46
N GLU A 81 -10.65 -2.51 12.13
CA GLU A 81 -10.72 -3.07 13.49
C GLU A 81 -10.18 -4.51 13.53
N LYS A 82 -10.56 -5.32 12.55
CA LYS A 82 -10.03 -6.69 12.43
C LYS A 82 -8.53 -6.67 12.19
N LEU A 83 -8.01 -5.75 11.36
CA LEU A 83 -6.59 -5.63 11.11
C LEU A 83 -5.85 -5.30 12.41
N ALA A 84 -6.36 -4.34 13.17
CA ALA A 84 -5.77 -3.94 14.45
C ALA A 84 -5.69 -5.10 15.45
N ALA A 85 -6.75 -5.92 15.52
CA ALA A 85 -6.82 -7.07 16.41
C ALA A 85 -5.82 -8.18 16.03
N VAL A 86 -5.65 -8.46 14.73
CA VAL A 86 -4.78 -9.57 14.28
C VAL A 86 -3.31 -9.18 14.17
N SER A 87 -3.00 -7.91 13.88
CA SER A 87 -1.62 -7.42 13.84
C SER A 87 -1.07 -7.05 15.21
N GLY A 88 -1.92 -6.97 16.24
CA GLY A 88 -1.52 -6.42 17.54
C GLY A 88 -1.20 -4.94 17.46
N TRP A 89 -1.97 -4.16 16.68
CA TRP A 89 -1.71 -2.74 16.42
C TRP A 89 -1.53 -1.88 17.68
N HIS A 90 -2.20 -2.19 18.79
CA HIS A 90 -2.03 -1.43 20.04
C HIS A 90 -0.97 -2.02 20.99
N GLN A 91 -0.22 -3.04 20.54
CA GLN A 91 0.84 -3.71 21.30
C GLN A 91 2.26 -3.38 20.76
N GLN A 92 2.35 -2.54 19.74
CA GLN A 92 3.64 -2.04 19.25
C GLN A 92 4.30 -1.19 20.33
N GLY A 93 5.62 -1.39 20.48
CA GLY A 93 6.44 -0.56 21.35
C GLY A 93 6.65 0.85 20.80
N GLU A 94 7.38 1.63 21.58
CA GLU A 94 7.94 2.90 21.15
C GLU A 94 8.92 2.70 19.97
N PRO A 95 9.02 3.68 19.05
CA PRO A 95 10.03 3.66 18.01
C PRO A 95 11.45 3.46 18.57
N ASP A 96 12.17 2.48 18.04
CA ASP A 96 13.56 2.16 18.44
C ASP A 96 14.60 2.63 17.40
N GLY A 97 14.16 3.34 16.37
CA GLY A 97 15.01 3.80 15.26
C GLY A 97 15.24 2.74 14.17
N VAL A 98 14.70 1.53 14.33
CA VAL A 98 15.02 0.36 13.48
C VAL A 98 13.75 -0.33 12.99
N HIS A 99 12.81 -0.62 13.88
CA HIS A 99 11.57 -1.30 13.58
C HIS A 99 10.41 -0.31 13.49
N GLY A 100 9.47 -0.63 12.61
CA GLY A 100 8.23 0.11 12.52
C GLY A 100 7.10 -0.78 12.05
N MET A 101 5.91 -0.54 12.59
CA MET A 101 4.68 -1.09 12.05
C MET A 101 3.82 0.05 11.51
N GLY A 102 3.38 -0.12 10.26
CA GLY A 102 2.53 0.85 9.57
C GLY A 102 1.35 0.15 8.93
N LEU A 103 0.32 0.92 8.64
CA LEU A 103 -0.88 0.42 7.99
C LEU A 103 -1.25 1.24 6.75
N GLY A 104 -1.96 0.59 5.85
CA GLY A 104 -2.61 1.20 4.69
C GLY A 104 -3.96 0.56 4.45
N PHE A 105 -4.89 1.31 3.89
CA PHE A 105 -6.25 0.85 3.64
C PHE A 105 -6.80 1.34 2.29
N GLY A 106 -7.68 0.56 1.69
CA GLY A 106 -8.41 0.99 0.51
C GLY A 106 -9.56 0.08 0.12
N ARG A 107 -10.53 0.66 -0.61
CA ARG A 107 -11.57 -0.07 -1.34
C ARG A 107 -11.32 0.08 -2.82
N TYR A 108 -10.94 -0.99 -3.51
CA TYR A 108 -10.53 -0.87 -4.91
C TYR A 108 -11.65 -0.29 -5.79
N LYS A 109 -11.32 0.70 -6.63
CA LYS A 109 -12.27 1.48 -7.46
C LYS A 109 -13.36 2.22 -6.68
N ASN A 110 -13.24 2.30 -5.35
CA ASN A 110 -14.29 2.73 -4.41
C ASN A 110 -15.62 1.97 -4.57
N SER A 111 -15.60 0.77 -5.19
CA SER A 111 -16.80 -0.01 -5.46
C SER A 111 -16.61 -1.53 -5.34
N ALA A 112 -15.39 -2.04 -5.51
CA ALA A 112 -15.05 -3.45 -5.36
C ALA A 112 -14.71 -3.81 -3.90
N GLY A 113 -13.85 -4.80 -3.69
CA GLY A 113 -13.45 -5.26 -2.36
C GLY A 113 -12.60 -4.27 -1.57
N TYR A 114 -12.59 -4.48 -0.26
CA TYR A 114 -11.84 -3.73 0.73
C TYR A 114 -10.60 -4.52 1.12
N CYS A 115 -9.49 -3.82 1.36
CA CYS A 115 -8.29 -4.42 1.92
C CYS A 115 -7.63 -3.42 2.87
N ALA A 116 -7.35 -3.86 4.09
CA ALA A 116 -6.44 -3.18 5.00
C ALA A 116 -5.20 -4.05 5.20
N VAL A 117 -4.04 -3.42 5.21
CA VAL A 117 -2.74 -4.08 5.33
C VAL A 117 -1.96 -3.42 6.45
N ALA A 118 -1.36 -4.23 7.31
CA ALA A 118 -0.32 -3.81 8.26
C ALA A 118 0.99 -4.47 7.86
N ALA A 119 2.09 -3.72 7.90
CA ALA A 119 3.42 -4.22 7.62
C ALA A 119 4.34 -3.92 8.79
N LEU A 120 5.00 -4.95 9.31
CA LEU A 120 6.14 -4.83 10.23
C LEU A 120 7.42 -4.84 9.40
N ILE A 121 8.26 -3.84 9.62
CA ILE A 121 9.52 -3.69 8.91
C ILE A 121 10.68 -3.54 9.87
N ARG A 122 11.88 -3.76 9.33
CA ARG A 122 13.17 -3.49 9.96
C ARG A 122 14.06 -2.74 8.97
N VAL A 123 14.69 -1.66 9.45
CA VAL A 123 15.58 -0.80 8.67
C VAL A 123 17.01 -0.98 9.19
N ASP A 124 17.88 -1.52 8.34
CA ASP A 124 19.30 -1.69 8.62
C ASP A 124 20.14 -1.31 7.39
N GLN A 125 20.90 -2.25 6.82
CA GLN A 125 21.50 -2.14 5.51
C GLN A 125 20.45 -2.25 4.39
N ASN A 126 19.21 -2.60 4.70
CA ASN A 126 18.08 -2.67 3.79
C ASN A 126 16.78 -2.24 4.49
N VAL A 127 15.74 -1.98 3.70
CA VAL A 127 14.35 -1.92 4.19
C VAL A 127 13.76 -3.33 4.04
N THR A 128 13.70 -4.08 5.13
CA THR A 128 13.19 -5.46 5.15
C THR A 128 11.76 -5.46 5.69
N VAL A 129 10.82 -6.05 4.96
CA VAL A 129 9.49 -6.35 5.48
C VAL A 129 9.56 -7.72 6.13
N GLU A 130 9.23 -7.80 7.42
CA GLU A 130 9.35 -9.04 8.20
C GLU A 130 8.03 -9.79 8.24
N LYS A 131 6.92 -9.05 8.36
CA LYS A 131 5.58 -9.61 8.44
C LYS A 131 4.54 -8.68 7.84
N VAL A 132 3.56 -9.26 7.16
CA VAL A 132 2.39 -8.56 6.62
C VAL A 132 1.13 -9.24 7.11
N TRP A 133 0.21 -8.44 7.64
CA TRP A 133 -1.18 -8.85 7.90
C TRP A 133 -2.07 -8.17 6.88
N ALA A 134 -2.99 -8.92 6.29
CA ALA A 134 -4.00 -8.38 5.40
C ALA A 134 -5.38 -8.84 5.84
N VAL A 135 -6.32 -7.91 5.92
CA VAL A 135 -7.74 -8.20 6.10
C VAL A 135 -8.46 -7.82 4.82
N VAL A 136 -9.22 -8.76 4.26
CA VAL A 136 -9.94 -8.57 3.00
C VAL A 136 -11.44 -8.79 3.19
N ASP A 137 -12.24 -7.87 2.65
CA ASP A 137 -13.69 -8.02 2.55
C ASP A 137 -14.13 -7.88 1.10
N VAL A 138 -14.62 -8.98 0.53
CA VAL A 138 -15.13 -9.07 -0.84
C VAL A 138 -16.59 -9.53 -0.89
N GLY A 139 -17.32 -9.40 0.22
CA GLY A 139 -18.71 -9.85 0.34
C GLY A 139 -18.80 -11.39 0.38
N LEU A 140 -19.63 -11.97 -0.49
CA LEU A 140 -19.70 -13.42 -0.64
C LEU A 140 -18.38 -13.97 -1.22
N VAL A 141 -17.72 -14.83 -0.45
CA VAL A 141 -16.50 -15.51 -0.85
C VAL A 141 -16.87 -16.86 -1.46
N VAL A 142 -16.62 -17.00 -2.76
CA VAL A 142 -16.93 -18.22 -3.53
C VAL A 142 -15.85 -19.29 -3.34
N ASN A 143 -14.57 -18.90 -3.39
CA ASN A 143 -13.43 -19.77 -3.19
C ASN A 143 -12.46 -19.11 -2.19
N PRO A 144 -12.52 -19.47 -0.90
CA PRO A 144 -11.66 -18.88 0.13
C PRO A 144 -10.17 -19.07 -0.12
N ASP A 145 -9.75 -20.25 -0.53
CA ASP A 145 -8.33 -20.55 -0.79
C ASP A 145 -7.82 -19.77 -2.00
N GLY A 146 -8.58 -19.75 -3.10
CA GLY A 146 -8.26 -18.93 -4.27
C GLY A 146 -8.22 -17.43 -3.97
N LEU A 147 -9.06 -16.96 -3.05
CA LEU A 147 -9.01 -15.57 -2.57
C LEU A 147 -7.71 -15.31 -1.79
N ILE A 148 -7.35 -16.18 -0.84
CA ILE A 148 -6.11 -16.05 -0.06
C ILE A 148 -4.90 -15.98 -1.01
N ASN A 149 -4.78 -16.93 -1.94
CA ASN A 149 -3.72 -16.95 -2.96
C ASN A 149 -3.64 -15.65 -3.78
N GLN A 150 -4.80 -15.08 -4.14
CA GLN A 150 -4.85 -13.82 -4.89
C GLN A 150 -4.37 -12.61 -4.08
N ILE A 151 -4.66 -12.59 -2.78
CA ILE A 151 -4.22 -11.53 -1.85
C ILE A 151 -2.72 -11.66 -1.59
N GLU A 152 -2.23 -12.86 -1.30
CA GLU A 152 -0.80 -13.13 -1.10
C GLU A 152 0.02 -12.73 -2.34
N GLY A 153 -0.39 -13.16 -3.54
CA GLY A 153 0.28 -12.77 -4.78
C GLY A 153 0.19 -11.26 -5.06
N GLY A 154 -0.89 -10.59 -4.63
CA GLY A 154 -1.02 -9.14 -4.69
C GLY A 154 -0.07 -8.40 -3.76
N ILE A 155 0.11 -8.92 -2.55
CA ILE A 155 1.06 -8.40 -1.56
C ILE A 155 2.49 -8.55 -2.08
N VAL A 156 2.90 -9.75 -2.50
CA VAL A 156 4.26 -10.01 -3.00
C VAL A 156 4.61 -9.11 -4.18
N GLN A 157 3.71 -8.99 -5.17
CA GLN A 157 3.91 -8.11 -6.31
C GLN A 157 4.06 -6.64 -5.91
N SER A 158 3.25 -6.19 -4.96
CA SER A 158 3.25 -4.80 -4.52
C SER A 158 4.45 -4.48 -3.64
N LEU A 159 4.92 -5.43 -2.84
CA LEU A 159 6.18 -5.32 -2.10
C LEU A 159 7.36 -5.16 -3.07
N SER A 160 7.39 -5.95 -4.14
CA SER A 160 8.42 -5.84 -5.19
C SER A 160 8.45 -4.43 -5.82
N TRP A 161 7.29 -3.87 -6.17
CA TRP A 161 7.15 -2.48 -6.64
C TRP A 161 7.53 -1.44 -5.61
N THR A 162 7.19 -1.70 -4.35
CA THR A 162 7.44 -0.76 -3.25
C THR A 162 8.91 -0.70 -2.89
N LEU A 163 9.66 -1.80 -3.01
CA LEU A 163 11.02 -1.91 -2.48
C LEU A 163 12.12 -1.90 -3.55
N LYS A 164 11.85 -2.32 -4.79
CA LYS A 164 12.92 -2.60 -5.77
C LYS A 164 12.62 -2.12 -7.18
N GLU A 165 11.44 -2.43 -7.70
CA GLU A 165 11.19 -2.34 -9.14
C GLU A 165 11.11 -0.88 -9.63
N GLN A 166 11.99 -0.54 -10.57
CA GLN A 166 11.97 0.74 -11.26
C GLN A 166 12.51 0.57 -12.68
N VAL A 167 11.73 1.00 -13.67
CA VAL A 167 12.23 1.15 -15.03
C VAL A 167 13.17 2.36 -15.06
N LYS A 168 14.43 2.16 -15.44
CA LYS A 168 15.42 3.22 -15.65
C LYS A 168 15.54 3.56 -17.12
N TRP A 169 15.92 4.80 -17.41
CA TRP A 169 16.12 5.30 -18.76
C TRP A 169 17.13 6.46 -18.78
N ASP A 170 17.69 6.73 -19.95
CA ASP A 170 18.51 7.90 -20.25
C ASP A 170 18.13 8.50 -21.62
N HIS A 171 19.01 9.33 -22.20
CA HIS A 171 18.80 9.95 -23.51
C HIS A 171 18.67 8.95 -24.69
N ASP A 172 19.20 7.73 -24.54
CA ASP A 172 19.17 6.66 -25.55
C ASP A 172 17.98 5.69 -25.34
N GLY A 173 17.19 5.90 -24.29
CA GLY A 173 15.96 5.16 -24.00
C GLY A 173 16.03 4.31 -22.73
N ILE A 174 15.25 3.22 -22.68
CA ILE A 174 15.18 2.34 -21.50
C ILE A 174 16.53 1.65 -21.28
N THR A 175 17.04 1.71 -20.05
CA THR A 175 18.30 1.06 -19.63
C THR A 175 18.08 -0.19 -18.79
N SER A 176 16.92 -0.33 -18.13
CA SER A 176 16.50 -1.58 -17.46
C SER A 176 16.08 -2.65 -18.48
N ARG A 177 17.04 -3.40 -19.03
CA ARG A 177 16.81 -4.37 -20.12
C ARG A 177 16.93 -5.83 -19.71
N THR A 178 17.42 -6.10 -18.51
CA THR A 178 17.63 -7.44 -17.98
C THR A 178 17.00 -7.56 -16.58
N TRP A 179 16.90 -8.79 -16.07
CA TRP A 179 16.48 -9.03 -14.68
C TRP A 179 17.50 -8.53 -13.65
N GLU A 180 18.76 -8.33 -14.06
CA GLU A 180 19.79 -7.73 -13.22
C GLU A 180 19.56 -6.21 -13.09
N ASP A 181 19.17 -5.56 -14.20
CA ASP A 181 18.91 -4.11 -14.25
C ASP A 181 17.49 -3.71 -13.80
N TYR A 182 16.62 -4.71 -13.56
CA TYR A 182 15.26 -4.58 -13.04
C TYR A 182 15.00 -5.67 -11.99
N PRO A 183 15.52 -5.51 -10.77
CA PRO A 183 15.37 -6.52 -9.73
C PRO A 183 13.93 -6.60 -9.24
N ILE A 184 13.43 -7.84 -9.13
CA ILE A 184 12.18 -8.17 -8.44
C ILE A 184 12.49 -8.79 -7.07
N ILE A 185 11.51 -8.82 -6.18
CA ILE A 185 11.68 -9.44 -4.86
C ILE A 185 11.99 -10.95 -4.98
N PRO A 186 13.10 -11.45 -4.40
CA PRO A 186 13.41 -12.89 -4.40
C PRO A 186 12.66 -13.62 -3.29
N PHE A 187 12.60 -14.96 -3.37
CA PHE A 187 11.96 -15.80 -2.36
C PHE A 187 12.51 -15.58 -0.94
N SER A 188 13.81 -15.30 -0.80
CA SER A 188 14.47 -15.04 0.49
C SER A 188 14.02 -13.76 1.18
N GLU A 189 13.33 -12.88 0.46
CA GLU A 189 12.83 -11.60 0.98
C GLU A 189 11.29 -11.59 1.10
N ILE A 190 10.61 -12.72 0.84
CA ILE A 190 9.17 -12.82 1.04
C ILE A 190 8.90 -12.88 2.56
N PRO A 191 8.12 -11.94 3.13
CA PRO A 191 7.81 -11.93 4.55
C PRO A 191 6.84 -13.06 4.92
N ALA A 192 6.65 -13.27 6.22
CA ALA A 192 5.46 -13.97 6.69
C ALA A 192 4.20 -13.18 6.30
N ILE A 193 3.24 -13.81 5.62
CA ILE A 193 1.99 -13.17 5.20
C ILE A 193 0.82 -13.89 5.88
N GLU A 194 -0.03 -13.13 6.57
CA GLU A 194 -1.26 -13.62 7.19
C GLU A 194 -2.48 -12.93 6.55
N VAL A 195 -3.32 -13.70 5.87
CA VAL A 195 -4.55 -13.21 5.23
C VAL A 195 -5.77 -13.61 6.05
N HIS A 196 -6.58 -12.62 6.45
CA HIS A 196 -7.84 -12.81 7.13
C HIS A 196 -9.00 -12.39 6.23
N VAL A 197 -9.89 -13.34 5.94
CA VAL A 197 -11.03 -13.14 5.04
C VAL A 197 -12.28 -12.81 5.86
N MET A 198 -12.89 -11.66 5.57
CA MET A 198 -14.22 -11.28 6.06
C MET A 198 -15.28 -11.93 5.17
N HIS A 199 -15.78 -13.10 5.58
CA HIS A 199 -16.82 -13.81 4.84
C HIS A 199 -18.21 -13.22 5.16
N ARG A 200 -18.90 -12.70 4.14
CA ARG A 200 -20.25 -12.14 4.27
C ARG A 200 -21.21 -12.81 3.27
N PRO A 201 -21.86 -13.92 3.65
CA PRO A 201 -22.67 -14.71 2.73
C PRO A 201 -23.89 -13.95 2.18
N ASP A 202 -24.40 -12.98 2.94
CA ASP A 202 -25.58 -12.18 2.56
C ASP A 202 -25.23 -10.96 1.68
N CYS A 203 -23.95 -10.75 1.36
CA CYS A 203 -23.49 -9.65 0.51
C CYS A 203 -23.16 -10.14 -0.90
N GLN A 204 -23.28 -9.26 -1.90
CA GLN A 204 -22.81 -9.58 -3.25
C GLN A 204 -21.30 -9.87 -3.26
N SER A 205 -20.89 -10.81 -4.12
CA SER A 205 -19.48 -11.07 -4.37
C SER A 205 -18.85 -9.90 -5.13
N LEU A 206 -17.68 -9.45 -4.66
CA LEU A 206 -16.93 -8.34 -5.23
C LEU A 206 -15.59 -8.82 -5.81
N GLY A 207 -15.06 -8.05 -6.76
CA GLY A 207 -13.73 -8.32 -7.32
C GLY A 207 -12.62 -8.21 -6.27
N SER A 208 -11.79 -9.25 -6.18
CA SER A 208 -10.65 -9.34 -5.24
C SER A 208 -9.28 -9.20 -5.90
N GLY A 209 -9.22 -9.31 -7.24
CA GLY A 209 -7.94 -9.48 -7.94
C GLY A 209 -6.95 -8.34 -7.79
N GLU A 210 -7.36 -7.13 -7.40
CA GLU A 210 -6.49 -5.94 -7.39
C GLU A 210 -6.50 -5.19 -6.03
N VAL A 211 -7.20 -5.73 -5.03
CA VAL A 211 -7.51 -5.00 -3.78
C VAL A 211 -6.31 -4.82 -2.86
N ALA A 212 -5.37 -5.77 -2.86
CA ALA A 212 -4.20 -5.72 -2.00
C ALA A 212 -3.15 -4.71 -2.49
N ALA A 213 -3.15 -4.38 -3.78
CA ALA A 213 -2.01 -3.70 -4.37
C ALA A 213 -1.86 -2.24 -3.92
N GLY A 214 -2.98 -1.53 -3.73
CA GLY A 214 -2.95 -0.14 -3.29
C GLY A 214 -2.54 0.08 -1.83
N PRO A 215 -3.08 -0.68 -0.86
CA PRO A 215 -2.73 -0.49 0.56
C PRO A 215 -1.29 -0.83 0.95
N VAL A 216 -0.66 -1.81 0.27
CA VAL A 216 0.69 -2.31 0.60
C VAL A 216 1.78 -1.22 0.60
N PRO A 217 1.97 -0.40 -0.46
CA PRO A 217 3.03 0.61 -0.47
C PRO A 217 2.90 1.61 0.69
N ALA A 218 1.67 1.99 1.04
CA ALA A 218 1.43 2.88 2.17
C ALA A 218 1.75 2.23 3.51
N ALA A 219 1.35 0.96 3.72
CA ALA A 219 1.65 0.25 4.96
C ALA A 219 3.17 0.20 5.22
N VAL A 220 3.95 -0.12 4.19
CA VAL A 220 5.43 -0.15 4.27
C VAL A 220 6.01 1.25 4.49
N ALA A 221 5.53 2.27 3.78
CA ALA A 221 6.05 3.62 3.92
C ALA A 221 5.71 4.26 5.27
N ASN A 222 4.53 3.95 5.82
CA ASN A 222 4.11 4.40 7.16
C ASN A 222 4.91 3.66 8.24
N ALA A 223 5.22 2.38 8.02
CA ALA A 223 6.12 1.62 8.88
C ALA A 223 7.54 2.22 8.88
N LEU A 224 8.04 2.61 7.70
CA LEU A 224 9.31 3.31 7.56
C LEU A 224 9.31 4.63 8.30
N PHE A 225 8.27 5.45 8.14
CA PHE A 225 8.14 6.69 8.89
C PHE A 225 8.16 6.44 10.39
N ARG A 226 7.43 5.44 10.89
CA ARG A 226 7.46 5.08 12.31
C ARG A 226 8.85 4.63 12.76
N ALA A 227 9.58 3.90 11.93
CA ALA A 227 10.90 3.39 12.27
C ALA A 227 11.96 4.51 12.37
N ILE A 228 12.01 5.41 11.39
CA ILE A 228 13.12 6.38 11.27
C ILE A 228 12.72 7.84 11.44
N GLY A 229 11.43 8.14 11.59
CA GLY A 229 10.90 9.50 11.77
C GLY A 229 10.89 10.37 10.52
N ILE A 230 11.21 9.83 9.34
CA ILE A 230 11.35 10.58 8.08
C ILE A 230 10.40 10.04 7.02
N ARG A 231 9.62 10.93 6.40
CA ARG A 231 8.56 10.54 5.45
C ARG A 231 9.12 10.35 4.05
N ALA A 232 9.15 9.11 3.59
CA ALA A 232 9.43 8.80 2.19
C ALA A 232 8.21 9.09 1.30
N ARG A 233 8.40 9.89 0.25
CA ARG A 233 7.35 10.26 -0.72
C ARG A 233 7.60 9.74 -2.13
N HIS A 234 8.68 8.97 -2.32
CA HIS A 234 9.10 8.44 -3.61
C HIS A 234 9.31 6.93 -3.52
N LEU A 235 8.66 6.19 -4.40
CA LEU A 235 8.84 4.74 -4.57
C LEU A 235 9.79 4.44 -5.74
N PRO A 236 10.48 3.27 -5.74
CA PRO A 236 10.65 2.35 -4.62
C PRO A 236 11.47 2.93 -3.44
N LEU A 237 11.25 2.36 -2.25
CA LEU A 237 11.94 2.60 -0.98
C LEU A 237 13.24 1.82 -0.88
N THR A 238 14.14 2.01 -1.85
CA THR A 238 15.47 1.37 -1.82
C THR A 238 16.31 1.96 -0.70
N ILE A 239 17.30 1.20 -0.20
CA ILE A 239 18.18 1.70 0.87
C ILE A 239 18.94 2.96 0.45
N GLU A 240 19.34 3.07 -0.81
CA GLU A 240 20.04 4.25 -1.33
C GLU A 240 19.15 5.50 -1.21
N ARG A 241 17.86 5.37 -1.54
CA ARG A 241 16.90 6.48 -1.42
C ARG A 241 16.58 6.81 0.01
N VAL A 242 16.44 5.80 0.87
CA VAL A 242 16.20 6.03 2.31
C VAL A 242 17.41 6.71 2.93
N THR A 243 18.63 6.30 2.58
CA THR A 243 19.86 6.93 3.06
C THR A 243 19.97 8.37 2.58
N GLN A 244 19.70 8.64 1.30
CA GLN A 244 19.65 10.00 0.77
C GLN A 244 18.61 10.86 1.50
N LEU A 245 17.42 10.31 1.74
CA LEU A 245 16.36 10.99 2.47
C LEU A 245 16.77 11.35 3.91
N VAL A 246 17.52 10.46 4.59
CA VAL A 246 18.08 10.72 5.93
C VAL A 246 19.12 11.84 5.88
N TRP A 247 20.01 11.85 4.88
CA TRP A 247 20.98 12.92 4.70
C TRP A 247 20.34 14.28 4.42
N ASP A 248 19.30 14.32 3.58
CA ASP A 248 18.62 15.57 3.21
C ASP A 248 17.83 16.19 4.39
N ALA A 249 17.53 15.41 5.43
CA ALA A 249 16.79 15.85 6.61
C ALA A 249 17.68 16.43 7.74
N GLN A 250 19.00 16.34 7.60
CA GLN A 250 20.00 16.87 8.54
C GLN A 250 20.37 18.32 8.20
#